data_AF-A0AAP2E1H6-F1
#
_entry.id   AF-A0AAP2E1H6-F1
#
_cell.length_a   1.000
_cell.length_b   1.000
_cell.length_c   1.000
_cell.angle_alpha   90.00
_cell.angle_beta   90.00
_cell.angle_gamma   90.00
#
_symmetry.space_group_name_H-M   'P 1'
#
loop_
_entity.id
_entity.type
_entity.pdbx_description
1 polymer ?
#
loop_
_entity_poly.entity_id
_entity_poly.type
_entity_poly.pdbx_seq_one_letter_code
_entity_poly.pdbx_strand_id
1 'polypeptide(L)'
;MAIDRQLTRLAENIKNKYLYNDGSERQDELGLEIDLTKFRANDPAIGRWWQVDPKVDEFYSWSPYNYGYNNPIRYNDPLGDESEEYPIITITNQKIGIAEQRLIGYVGNQTSMNVDLYKAVVTDTEDPSYRMEFAVTRDGFAVMPGDATSSGTIATNMAFEPPSATNNTYDAKVMNGGYPKGNGTEALKLTQKGSEVMHAEPNANAVAMNKATGDDYRTQAGVASGVMVHVGGNFTKKGNPALAASEGCFGVCNTGNSKTDPSNATTNNVMRSVINQAAKSKTNPGRIGVKIEKRDKTKIPDKVKVN
;
A
#
# COMPACT_ATOMS: atom_id res chain seq x y z
N MET A 1 -2.26 -43.67 24.31
CA MET A 1 -1.84 -42.58 25.24
C MET A 1 -0.35 -42.19 25.15
N ALA A 2 0.54 -42.94 24.47
CA ALA A 2 1.96 -42.56 24.35
C ALA A 2 2.32 -41.71 23.11
N ILE A 3 1.52 -41.78 22.03
CA ILE A 3 1.78 -41.07 20.76
C ILE A 3 1.46 -39.57 20.87
N ASP A 4 0.45 -39.22 21.66
CA ASP A 4 -0.02 -37.83 21.82
C ASP A 4 1.01 -36.95 22.55
N ARG A 5 1.72 -37.51 23.54
CA ARG A 5 2.80 -36.81 24.27
C ARG A 5 4.04 -36.51 23.42
N GLN A 6 4.32 -37.28 22.35
CA GLN A 6 5.43 -36.99 21.46
C GLN A 6 5.11 -35.86 20.47
N LEU A 7 3.86 -35.77 20.01
CA LEU A 7 3.40 -34.69 19.13
C LEU A 7 3.30 -33.35 19.88
N THR A 8 2.87 -33.35 21.16
CA THR A 8 2.88 -32.13 21.99
C THR A 8 4.29 -31.61 22.23
N ARG A 9 5.29 -32.50 22.45
CA ARG A 9 6.70 -32.11 22.63
C ARG A 9 7.38 -31.56 21.38
N LEU A 10 6.92 -31.92 20.17
CA LEU A 10 7.45 -31.38 18.91
C LEU A 10 6.97 -29.95 18.64
N ALA A 11 5.77 -29.60 19.10
CA ALA A 11 5.23 -28.24 19.02
C ALA A 11 5.89 -27.28 20.03
N GLU A 12 6.33 -27.78 21.18
CA GLU A 12 7.00 -26.99 22.24
C GLU A 12 8.43 -26.55 21.89
N ASN A 13 9.02 -27.02 20.78
CA ASN A 13 10.44 -26.80 20.47
C ASN A 13 10.71 -25.97 19.19
N ILE A 14 9.68 -25.37 18.58
CA ILE A 14 9.87 -24.42 17.48
C ILE A 14 10.12 -23.04 18.08
N LYS A 15 11.39 -22.72 18.35
CA LYS A 15 11.81 -21.39 18.78
C LYS A 15 11.47 -20.38 17.68
N ASN A 16 10.68 -19.34 17.99
CA ASN A 16 10.44 -18.25 17.05
C ASN A 16 11.77 -17.51 16.78
N LYS A 17 12.27 -17.58 15.53
CA LYS A 17 13.47 -16.89 15.09
C LYS A 17 13.21 -15.46 14.60
N TYR A 18 11.97 -15.10 14.29
CA TYR A 18 11.63 -13.76 13.78
C TYR A 18 11.18 -12.88 14.94
N LEU A 19 12.07 -11.98 15.38
CA LEU A 19 11.93 -11.27 16.65
C LEU A 19 11.88 -9.75 16.45
N TYR A 20 12.89 -9.06 16.97
CA TYR A 20 12.97 -7.61 17.01
C TYR A 20 13.12 -7.03 15.60
N ASN A 21 12.94 -5.71 15.47
CA ASN A 21 13.13 -5.01 14.22
C ASN A 21 12.28 -5.52 13.03
N ASP A 22 10.96 -5.43 13.15
CA ASP A 22 9.96 -5.88 12.15
C ASP A 22 10.04 -7.39 11.81
N GLY A 23 10.35 -8.21 12.82
CA GLY A 23 10.45 -9.65 12.63
C GLY A 23 11.72 -10.05 11.90
N SER A 24 12.84 -9.37 12.16
CA SER A 24 14.16 -9.78 11.65
C SER A 24 14.53 -11.17 12.18
N GLU A 25 15.23 -11.97 11.38
CA GLU A 25 15.65 -13.32 11.77
C GLU A 25 16.83 -13.25 12.74
N ARG A 26 16.63 -13.72 13.97
CA ARG A 26 17.65 -13.92 15.00
C ARG A 26 18.51 -15.13 14.65
N GLN A 27 19.80 -14.91 14.46
CA GLN A 27 20.81 -15.95 14.34
C GLN A 27 21.43 -16.26 15.71
N ASP A 28 21.25 -17.50 16.17
CA ASP A 28 21.79 -18.01 17.42
C ASP A 28 22.86 -19.11 17.24
N GLU A 29 23.16 -19.50 15.99
CA GLU A 29 24.08 -20.62 15.67
C GLU A 29 25.51 -20.41 16.20
N LEU A 30 25.97 -19.16 16.24
CA LEU A 30 27.29 -18.78 16.75
C LEU A 30 27.23 -18.26 18.20
N GLY A 31 26.07 -18.32 18.86
CA GLY A 31 25.88 -17.76 20.21
C GLY A 31 25.96 -16.22 20.28
N LEU A 32 25.90 -15.53 19.14
CA LEU A 32 26.04 -14.07 19.04
C LEU A 32 24.69 -13.34 19.11
N GLU A 33 23.57 -14.06 18.94
CA GLU A 33 22.21 -13.54 19.05
C GLU A 33 21.96 -12.26 18.21
N ILE A 34 22.45 -12.23 16.98
CA ILE A 34 22.31 -11.09 16.05
C ILE A 34 20.99 -11.15 15.28
N ASP A 35 20.36 -10.00 15.04
CA ASP A 35 19.19 -9.87 14.18
C ASP A 35 19.64 -9.52 12.76
N LEU A 36 19.35 -10.39 11.78
CA LEU A 36 19.67 -10.14 10.38
C LEU A 36 18.56 -9.35 9.71
N THR A 37 18.92 -8.18 9.15
CA THR A 37 18.11 -7.49 8.16
C THR A 37 18.69 -7.69 6.77
N LYS A 38 18.05 -7.06 5.79
CA LYS A 38 18.46 -7.16 4.38
C LYS A 38 19.86 -6.61 4.13
N PHE A 39 20.23 -5.51 4.79
CA PHE A 39 21.46 -4.78 4.49
C PHE A 39 22.50 -4.88 5.61
N ARG A 40 22.07 -5.08 6.87
CA ARG A 40 22.97 -5.08 8.01
C ARG A 40 22.57 -6.14 9.05
N ALA A 41 23.51 -6.51 9.91
CA ALA A 41 23.28 -7.32 11.09
C ALA A 41 23.19 -6.38 12.30
N ASN A 42 22.03 -6.33 12.93
CA ASN A 42 21.83 -5.58 14.16
C ASN A 42 22.30 -6.44 15.33
N ASP A 43 23.03 -5.84 16.25
CA ASP A 43 23.42 -6.43 17.51
C ASP A 43 22.61 -5.78 18.64
N PRO A 44 21.57 -6.46 19.14
CA PRO A 44 20.72 -5.92 20.17
C PRO A 44 21.41 -5.78 21.52
N ALA A 45 22.52 -6.51 21.76
CA ALA A 45 23.25 -6.42 23.02
C ALA A 45 23.99 -5.08 23.15
N ILE A 46 24.47 -4.53 22.04
CA ILE A 46 25.15 -3.22 22.01
C ILE A 46 24.31 -2.11 21.38
N GLY A 47 23.16 -2.43 20.77
CA GLY A 47 22.28 -1.48 20.10
C GLY A 47 22.93 -0.81 18.89
N ARG A 48 23.69 -1.57 18.09
CA ARG A 48 24.44 -1.08 16.94
C ARG A 48 24.37 -2.05 15.77
N TRP A 49 24.54 -1.51 14.57
CA TRP A 49 24.82 -2.31 13.38
C TRP A 49 26.28 -2.78 13.36
N TRP A 50 26.54 -3.95 12.79
CA TRP A 50 27.91 -4.45 12.57
C TRP A 50 28.55 -3.90 11.30
N GLN A 51 27.75 -3.45 10.34
CA GLN A 51 28.20 -2.90 9.07
C GLN A 51 27.90 -1.40 9.01
N VAL A 52 28.72 -0.69 8.22
CA VAL A 52 28.50 0.71 7.85
C VAL A 52 27.16 0.83 7.14
N ASP A 53 26.38 1.87 7.48
CA ASP A 53 25.15 2.20 6.79
C ASP A 53 25.37 2.34 5.27
N PRO A 54 24.64 1.59 4.42
CA PRO A 54 24.77 1.74 2.97
C PRO A 54 24.37 3.13 2.47
N LYS A 55 23.65 3.92 3.27
CA LYS A 55 23.29 5.32 3.03
C LYS A 55 24.01 6.29 3.97
N VAL A 56 25.22 5.95 4.44
CA VAL A 56 25.98 6.79 5.39
C VAL A 56 26.11 8.25 4.95
N ASP A 57 26.21 8.52 3.64
CA ASP A 57 26.31 9.87 3.07
C ASP A 57 25.01 10.69 3.21
N GLU A 58 23.91 10.09 3.65
CA GLU A 58 22.65 10.79 3.96
C GLU A 58 22.57 11.20 5.45
N PHE A 59 23.44 10.65 6.31
CA PHE A 59 23.35 10.79 7.77
C PHE A 59 24.65 11.31 8.44
N TYR A 60 25.21 12.42 7.94
CA TYR A 60 26.48 12.99 8.42
C TYR A 60 26.57 13.24 9.94
N SER A 61 25.44 13.49 10.60
CA SER A 61 25.36 13.80 12.03
C SER A 61 25.34 12.56 12.93
N TRP A 62 25.27 11.36 12.36
CA TRP A 62 25.15 10.11 13.09
C TRP A 62 26.31 9.16 12.80
N SER A 63 26.63 8.31 13.78
CA SER A 63 27.60 7.24 13.55
C SER A 63 27.07 6.30 12.44
N PRO A 64 27.92 5.82 11.51
CA PRO A 64 27.51 4.87 10.48
C PRO A 64 26.99 3.53 11.02
N TYR A 65 27.16 3.29 12.32
CA TYR A 65 26.71 2.09 13.03
C TYR A 65 25.49 2.36 13.94
N ASN A 66 24.86 3.53 13.82
CA ASN A 66 23.73 3.92 14.65
C ASN A 66 22.48 3.07 14.36
N TYR A 67 21.88 2.52 15.42
CA TYR A 67 20.56 1.90 15.34
C TYR A 67 19.49 2.86 15.88
N GLY A 68 18.40 3.06 15.11
CA GLY A 68 17.19 3.69 15.62
C GLY A 68 17.36 5.14 16.10
N TYR A 69 18.31 5.92 15.59
CA TYR A 69 18.69 7.25 16.12
C TYR A 69 18.96 7.26 17.64
N ASN A 70 19.51 6.16 18.18
CA ASN A 70 19.64 5.91 19.63
C ASN A 70 18.32 5.88 20.42
N ASN A 71 17.16 5.74 19.76
CA ASN A 71 15.86 5.59 20.38
C ASN A 71 15.11 4.35 19.82
N PRO A 72 15.58 3.14 20.17
CA PRO A 72 15.04 1.85 19.68
C PRO A 72 13.62 1.51 20.16
N ILE A 73 13.06 2.34 21.07
CA ILE A 73 11.66 2.25 21.51
C ILE A 73 10.76 2.89 20.46
N ARG A 74 11.22 3.98 19.84
CA ARG A 74 10.46 4.77 18.87
C ARG A 74 10.75 4.35 17.44
N TYR A 75 12.00 4.05 17.13
CA TYR A 75 12.45 3.83 15.77
C TYR A 75 12.80 2.39 15.51
N ASN A 76 12.50 2.01 14.28
CA ASN A 76 12.80 0.71 13.72
C ASN A 76 13.49 0.91 12.39
N ASP A 77 14.39 0.00 12.03
CA ASP A 77 15.10 0.03 10.74
C ASP A 77 15.01 -1.38 10.13
N PRO A 78 13.82 -1.76 9.62
CA PRO A 78 13.51 -3.13 9.19
C PRO A 78 14.46 -3.68 8.11
N LEU A 79 15.03 -2.79 7.32
CA LEU A 79 15.91 -3.13 6.21
C LEU A 79 17.38 -3.06 6.61
N GLY A 80 17.72 -2.37 7.69
CA GLY A 80 19.09 -2.04 8.07
C GLY A 80 19.72 -1.01 7.15
N ASP A 81 18.97 -0.01 6.71
CA ASP A 81 19.49 1.09 5.88
C ASP A 81 18.85 2.45 6.19
N GLU A 82 17.87 2.54 7.10
CA GLU A 82 17.23 3.80 7.51
C GLU A 82 16.25 3.62 8.67
N SER A 83 16.23 4.54 9.63
CA SER A 83 15.12 4.67 10.58
C SER A 83 14.03 5.55 9.98
N GLU A 84 12.81 5.00 9.83
CA GLU A 84 11.70 5.63 9.08
C GLU A 84 11.29 7.00 9.68
N GLU A 85 11.58 8.10 8.99
CA GLU A 85 11.27 9.47 9.42
C GLU A 85 10.54 10.28 8.33
N TYR A 86 9.21 10.09 8.23
CA TYR A 86 8.31 10.69 7.24
C TYR A 86 6.84 10.33 7.56
N PRO A 87 5.83 11.02 6.97
CA PRO A 87 4.44 10.57 7.06
C PRO A 87 4.22 9.25 6.33
N ILE A 88 3.50 8.33 6.97
CA ILE A 88 3.15 7.00 6.43
C ILE A 88 1.64 6.92 6.25
N ILE A 89 1.20 6.70 5.01
CA ILE A 89 -0.19 6.35 4.70
C ILE A 89 -0.37 4.84 4.88
N THR A 90 -1.12 4.41 5.90
CA THR A 90 -1.49 3.01 6.11
C THR A 90 -2.88 2.75 5.56
N ILE A 91 -3.00 1.98 4.48
CA ILE A 91 -4.26 1.50 3.91
C ILE A 91 -4.63 0.19 4.60
N THR A 92 -5.70 0.23 5.39
CA THR A 92 -6.09 -0.89 6.26
C THR A 92 -7.06 -1.86 5.57
N ASN A 93 -7.36 -2.95 6.26
CA ASN A 93 -8.41 -3.92 5.91
C ASN A 93 -9.78 -3.56 6.54
N GLN A 94 -9.87 -2.48 7.32
CA GLN A 94 -11.11 -2.08 7.97
C GLN A 94 -12.06 -1.43 6.96
N LYS A 95 -13.18 -2.11 6.68
CA LYS A 95 -14.29 -1.56 5.89
C LYS A 95 -15.03 -0.50 6.70
N ILE A 96 -15.35 0.62 6.06
CA ILE A 96 -15.99 1.79 6.69
C ILE A 96 -17.15 2.38 5.88
N GLY A 97 -17.47 1.80 4.72
CA GLY A 97 -18.57 2.27 3.90
C GLY A 97 -18.54 1.66 2.50
N ILE A 98 -19.28 2.30 1.61
CA ILE A 98 -19.36 1.93 0.19
C ILE A 98 -19.23 3.19 -0.67
N ALA A 99 -18.73 3.03 -1.88
CA ALA A 99 -18.74 4.06 -2.91
C ALA A 99 -19.13 3.43 -4.26
N GLU A 100 -19.73 4.22 -5.12
CA GLU A 100 -19.94 3.84 -6.51
C GLU A 100 -18.59 3.92 -7.25
N GLN A 101 -18.29 2.96 -8.11
CA GLN A 101 -17.11 2.95 -8.97
C GLN A 101 -17.51 2.52 -10.38
N ARG A 102 -16.89 3.15 -11.38
CA ARG A 102 -17.14 2.87 -12.79
C ARG A 102 -16.45 1.55 -13.19
N LEU A 103 -17.16 0.74 -13.97
CA LEU A 103 -16.62 -0.47 -14.59
C LEU A 103 -15.73 -0.12 -15.80
N ILE A 104 -14.66 -0.90 -15.98
CA ILE A 104 -13.71 -0.78 -17.10
C ILE A 104 -13.97 -1.89 -18.12
N GLY A 105 -13.59 -1.69 -19.39
CA GLY A 105 -13.63 -2.74 -20.41
C GLY A 105 -14.96 -2.80 -21.16
N TYR A 106 -15.39 -4.02 -21.50
CA TYR A 106 -16.54 -4.31 -22.36
C TYR A 106 -17.86 -4.19 -21.59
N VAL A 107 -18.10 -3.01 -21.05
CA VAL A 107 -19.29 -2.71 -20.24
C VAL A 107 -20.54 -2.79 -21.12
N GLY A 108 -21.50 -3.62 -20.70
CA GLY A 108 -22.83 -3.68 -21.32
C GLY A 108 -23.68 -2.49 -20.86
N ASN A 109 -24.95 -2.75 -20.52
CA ASN A 109 -25.84 -1.71 -19.96
C ASN A 109 -25.44 -1.29 -18.53
N GLN A 110 -24.72 -2.15 -17.80
CA GLN A 110 -24.19 -1.84 -16.48
C GLN A 110 -22.82 -1.17 -16.60
N THR A 111 -22.73 0.07 -16.11
CA THR A 111 -21.53 0.91 -16.27
C THR A 111 -20.83 1.24 -14.94
N SER A 112 -21.45 0.90 -13.82
CA SER A 112 -20.91 1.10 -12.47
C SER A 112 -21.33 -0.01 -11.52
N MET A 113 -20.67 -0.07 -10.36
CA MET A 113 -21.06 -0.93 -9.25
C MET A 113 -20.64 -0.31 -7.91
N ASN A 114 -21.21 -0.81 -6.82
CA ASN A 114 -20.75 -0.45 -5.48
C ASN A 114 -19.51 -1.26 -5.10
N VAL A 115 -18.53 -0.59 -4.51
CA VAL A 115 -17.33 -1.18 -3.93
C VAL A 115 -17.17 -0.75 -2.48
N ASP A 116 -16.49 -1.57 -1.69
CA ASP A 116 -16.21 -1.25 -0.30
C ASP A 116 -15.20 -0.09 -0.17
N LEU A 117 -15.44 0.77 0.81
CA LEU A 117 -14.49 1.74 1.30
C LEU A 117 -13.73 1.17 2.49
N TYR A 118 -12.42 1.38 2.49
CA TYR A 118 -11.49 0.98 3.52
C TYR A 118 -10.90 2.20 4.19
N LYS A 119 -10.63 2.10 5.50
CA LYS A 119 -9.96 3.16 6.24
C LYS A 119 -8.49 3.23 5.85
N ALA A 120 -8.02 4.43 5.55
CA ALA A 120 -6.62 4.77 5.52
C ALA A 120 -6.30 5.70 6.70
N VAL A 121 -5.16 5.47 7.34
CA VAL A 121 -4.66 6.28 8.47
C VAL A 121 -3.32 6.85 8.07
N VAL A 122 -3.10 8.13 8.28
CA VAL A 122 -1.77 8.75 8.17
C VAL A 122 -1.26 9.05 9.56
N THR A 123 -0.03 8.65 9.82
CA THR A 123 0.76 9.00 10.99
C THR A 123 2.09 9.57 10.53
N ASP A 124 2.73 10.37 11.36
CA ASP A 124 4.08 10.86 11.11
C ASP A 124 5.04 10.30 12.16
N THR A 125 6.17 9.76 11.72
CA THR A 125 7.14 9.14 12.63
C THR A 125 7.99 10.19 13.36
N GLU A 126 8.12 11.41 12.84
CA GLU A 126 8.77 12.56 13.49
C GLU A 126 7.79 13.37 14.35
N ASP A 127 6.51 13.49 13.93
CA ASP A 127 5.45 14.20 14.64
C ASP A 127 4.35 13.24 15.15
N PRO A 128 4.43 12.76 16.41
CA PRO A 128 3.47 11.79 16.95
C PRO A 128 2.06 12.39 17.14
N SER A 129 1.92 13.72 17.08
CA SER A 129 0.62 14.39 17.15
C SER A 129 -0.09 14.43 15.80
N TYR A 130 0.66 14.26 14.71
CA TYR A 130 0.09 14.23 13.38
C TYR A 130 -0.63 12.90 13.13
N ARG A 131 -1.96 12.97 13.04
CA ARG A 131 -2.80 11.84 12.71
C ARG A 131 -3.99 12.29 11.88
N MET A 132 -4.28 11.56 10.81
CA MET A 132 -5.51 11.77 10.05
C MET A 132 -6.06 10.46 9.49
N GLU A 133 -7.35 10.44 9.22
CA GLU A 133 -8.03 9.29 8.64
C GLU A 133 -8.82 9.71 7.40
N PHE A 134 -8.91 8.82 6.41
CA PHE A 134 -9.73 9.01 5.22
C PHE A 134 -10.18 7.66 4.65
N ALA A 135 -11.14 7.69 3.73
CA ALA A 135 -11.65 6.50 3.07
C ALA A 135 -11.01 6.31 1.70
N VAL A 136 -10.68 5.06 1.36
CA VAL A 136 -10.19 4.66 0.03
C VAL A 136 -10.93 3.44 -0.50
N THR A 137 -11.19 3.42 -1.79
CA THR A 137 -11.49 2.18 -2.52
C THR A 137 -10.21 1.37 -2.67
N ARG A 138 -10.32 0.04 -2.59
CA ARG A 138 -9.20 -0.89 -2.86
C ARG A 138 -9.46 -1.80 -4.05
N ASP A 139 -10.74 -2.10 -4.30
CA ASP A 139 -11.16 -2.94 -5.40
C ASP A 139 -11.31 -2.11 -6.68
N GLY A 140 -11.05 -2.75 -7.81
CA GLY A 140 -11.13 -2.16 -9.15
C GLY A 140 -11.71 -3.18 -10.09
N PHE A 141 -12.81 -2.88 -10.77
CA PHE A 141 -13.56 -3.88 -11.52
C PHE A 141 -13.57 -3.61 -13.03
N ALA A 142 -13.27 -4.66 -13.79
CA ALA A 142 -13.26 -4.62 -15.24
C ALA A 142 -14.05 -5.79 -15.84
N VAL A 143 -14.68 -5.56 -16.98
CA VAL A 143 -15.49 -6.52 -17.73
C VAL A 143 -14.69 -7.01 -18.93
N MET A 144 -14.41 -8.31 -18.95
CA MET A 144 -13.65 -8.95 -20.03
C MET A 144 -14.50 -9.10 -21.30
N PRO A 145 -13.88 -9.26 -22.49
CA PRO A 145 -14.61 -9.64 -23.69
C PRO A 145 -15.48 -10.88 -23.44
N GLY A 146 -16.78 -10.77 -23.75
CA GLY A 146 -17.75 -11.85 -23.57
C GLY A 146 -18.40 -11.96 -22.19
N ASP A 147 -17.91 -11.22 -21.19
CA ASP A 147 -18.48 -11.25 -19.83
C ASP A 147 -19.70 -10.30 -19.67
N ALA A 148 -19.93 -9.41 -20.64
CA ALA A 148 -21.18 -8.67 -20.78
C ALA A 148 -22.12 -9.38 -21.75
N THR A 149 -23.19 -9.97 -21.22
CA THR A 149 -24.19 -10.70 -22.00
C THR A 149 -25.59 -10.14 -21.76
N SER A 150 -26.57 -10.58 -22.56
CA SER A 150 -27.99 -10.28 -22.31
C SER A 150 -28.50 -10.80 -20.95
N SER A 151 -27.83 -11.81 -20.38
CA SER A 151 -28.21 -12.47 -19.12
C SER A 151 -27.55 -11.86 -17.87
N GLY A 152 -26.72 -10.83 -18.07
CA GLY A 152 -26.01 -10.11 -17.02
C GLY A 152 -24.55 -9.82 -17.37
N THR A 153 -23.91 -9.01 -16.52
CA THR A 153 -22.49 -8.64 -16.64
C THR A 153 -21.69 -9.30 -15.52
N ILE A 154 -20.56 -9.91 -15.86
CA ILE A 154 -19.58 -10.40 -14.89
C ILE A 154 -18.42 -9.41 -14.84
N ALA A 155 -18.19 -8.83 -13.67
CA ALA A 155 -17.06 -7.96 -13.41
C ALA A 155 -15.95 -8.75 -12.69
N THR A 156 -14.72 -8.62 -13.18
CA THR A 156 -13.54 -9.26 -12.61
C THR A 156 -12.70 -8.22 -11.86
N ASN A 157 -12.18 -8.58 -10.69
CA ASN A 157 -11.42 -7.68 -9.82
C ASN A 157 -9.94 -7.59 -10.22
N MET A 158 -9.48 -6.38 -10.44
CA MET A 158 -8.15 -5.98 -10.89
C MET A 158 -7.28 -5.44 -9.74
N ALA A 159 -7.77 -5.50 -8.49
CA ALA A 159 -7.13 -4.91 -7.33
C ALA A 159 -5.61 -5.18 -7.25
N PHE A 160 -4.90 -4.15 -6.81
CA PHE A 160 -3.54 -4.31 -6.34
C PHE A 160 -3.55 -4.89 -4.93
N GLU A 161 -2.67 -5.86 -4.69
CA GLU A 161 -2.43 -6.43 -3.37
C GLU A 161 -0.92 -6.61 -3.18
N PRO A 162 -0.39 -6.33 -1.98
CA PRO A 162 1.01 -6.56 -1.70
C PRO A 162 1.35 -8.07 -1.79
N PRO A 163 2.60 -8.44 -2.13
CA PRO A 163 3.01 -9.85 -2.23
C PRO A 163 2.78 -10.68 -0.95
N SER A 164 2.98 -10.07 0.23
CA SER A 164 2.80 -10.73 1.52
C SER A 164 2.49 -9.69 2.60
N ALA A 165 2.22 -10.14 3.83
CA ALA A 165 2.05 -9.25 4.98
C ALA A 165 3.36 -8.54 5.40
N THR A 166 4.51 -9.11 5.04
CA THR A 166 5.86 -8.59 5.36
C THR A 166 6.49 -7.81 4.20
N ASN A 167 6.00 -7.99 2.97
CA ASN A 167 6.39 -7.21 1.81
C ASN A 167 5.21 -6.35 1.39
N ASN A 168 4.98 -5.27 2.13
CA ASN A 168 3.79 -4.44 1.98
C ASN A 168 4.02 -2.94 2.18
N THR A 169 5.28 -2.52 2.08
CA THR A 169 5.72 -1.13 2.20
C THR A 169 6.20 -0.59 0.85
N TYR A 170 5.90 0.67 0.64
CA TYR A 170 6.11 1.43 -0.59
C TYR A 170 6.42 2.89 -0.23
N ASP A 171 6.92 3.64 -1.20
CA ASP A 171 7.00 5.10 -1.14
C ASP A 171 5.97 5.72 -2.10
N ALA A 172 5.62 6.99 -1.92
CA ALA A 172 4.73 7.75 -2.79
C ALA A 172 5.43 8.99 -3.35
N LYS A 173 5.35 9.16 -4.67
CA LYS A 173 5.77 10.38 -5.38
C LYS A 173 4.58 11.24 -5.73
N VAL A 174 4.68 12.55 -5.50
CA VAL A 174 3.65 13.51 -5.89
C VAL A 174 3.55 13.60 -7.41
N MET A 175 2.34 13.53 -7.95
CA MET A 175 2.10 13.66 -9.38
C MET A 175 1.91 15.12 -9.79
N ASN A 176 2.90 15.69 -10.48
CA ASN A 176 2.79 17.03 -11.05
C ASN A 176 1.63 17.11 -12.05
N GLY A 177 0.65 17.97 -11.75
CA GLY A 177 -0.57 18.14 -12.56
C GLY A 177 -1.75 17.25 -12.15
N GLY A 178 -1.59 16.44 -11.11
CA GLY A 178 -2.65 15.66 -10.50
C GLY A 178 -3.20 14.51 -11.34
N TYR A 179 -4.20 13.81 -10.81
CA TYR A 179 -4.90 12.74 -11.52
C TYR A 179 -6.41 12.74 -11.18
N PRO A 180 -7.30 12.61 -12.19
CA PRO A 180 -7.02 12.57 -13.63
C PRO A 180 -6.38 13.87 -14.15
N LYS A 181 -5.60 13.79 -15.22
CA LYS A 181 -4.89 14.95 -15.78
C LYS A 181 -5.86 16.11 -16.08
N GLY A 182 -5.55 17.30 -15.56
CA GLY A 182 -6.36 18.51 -15.72
C GLY A 182 -7.65 18.54 -14.88
N ASN A 183 -7.81 17.62 -13.92
CA ASN A 183 -8.92 17.61 -12.97
C ASN A 183 -8.70 18.57 -11.79
N GLY A 184 -7.45 18.93 -11.50
CA GLY A 184 -7.09 19.74 -10.33
C GLY A 184 -7.14 18.96 -9.00
N THR A 185 -7.15 17.62 -9.05
CA THR A 185 -6.98 16.76 -7.88
C THR A 185 -5.56 16.24 -7.79
N GLU A 186 -4.90 16.49 -6.67
CA GLU A 186 -3.59 15.91 -6.37
C GLU A 186 -3.67 14.38 -6.35
N ALA A 187 -2.55 13.75 -6.65
CA ALA A 187 -2.41 12.30 -6.62
C ALA A 187 -0.99 11.91 -6.21
N LEU A 188 -0.89 10.74 -5.58
CA LEU A 188 0.37 10.12 -5.21
C LEU A 188 0.55 8.86 -6.04
N LYS A 189 1.71 8.71 -6.67
CA LYS A 189 2.07 7.52 -7.42
C LYS A 189 3.00 6.65 -6.59
N LEU A 190 2.63 5.40 -6.40
CA LEU A 190 3.40 4.49 -5.58
C LEU A 190 4.68 4.08 -6.31
N THR A 191 5.74 3.92 -5.53
CA THR A 191 7.02 3.40 -5.97
C THR A 191 7.55 2.40 -4.96
N GLN A 192 8.36 1.45 -5.42
CA GLN A 192 9.09 0.52 -4.57
C GLN A 192 10.55 0.58 -4.97
N LYS A 193 11.44 0.92 -4.02
CA LYS A 193 12.89 1.08 -4.27
C LYS A 193 13.16 2.06 -5.44
N GLY A 194 12.44 3.19 -5.46
CA GLY A 194 12.58 4.23 -6.48
C GLY A 194 11.92 3.94 -7.84
N SER A 195 11.42 2.72 -8.06
CA SER A 195 10.76 2.29 -9.30
C SER A 195 9.23 2.35 -9.18
N GLU A 196 8.54 2.78 -10.24
CA GLU A 196 7.08 2.67 -10.33
C GLU A 196 6.60 1.24 -10.61
N VAL A 197 7.52 0.35 -11.02
CA VAL A 197 7.29 -1.08 -11.20
C VAL A 197 7.57 -1.78 -9.87
N MET A 198 6.53 -2.40 -9.30
CA MET A 198 6.53 -2.91 -7.93
C MET A 198 6.09 -4.37 -7.89
N HIS A 199 6.57 -5.10 -6.88
CA HIS A 199 6.09 -6.47 -6.65
C HIS A 199 4.64 -6.44 -6.17
N ALA A 200 3.84 -7.39 -6.64
CA ALA A 200 2.43 -7.51 -6.29
C ALA A 200 2.03 -8.98 -6.14
N GLU A 201 0.93 -9.26 -5.44
CA GLU A 201 0.32 -10.59 -5.48
C GLU A 201 -0.08 -10.94 -6.92
N PRO A 202 0.21 -12.17 -7.41
CA PRO A 202 -0.17 -12.59 -8.76
C PRO A 202 -1.65 -12.39 -9.09
N ASN A 203 -1.94 -11.62 -10.15
CA ASN A 203 -3.28 -11.47 -10.72
C ASN A 203 -3.24 -11.60 -12.25
N ALA A 204 -3.59 -12.78 -12.76
CA ALA A 204 -3.60 -13.06 -14.20
C ALA A 204 -4.73 -12.32 -14.95
N ASN A 205 -5.84 -12.04 -14.27
CA ASN A 205 -6.97 -11.31 -14.86
C ASN A 205 -6.56 -9.88 -15.21
N ALA A 206 -5.83 -9.20 -14.32
CA ALA A 206 -5.30 -7.86 -14.58
C ALA A 206 -4.32 -7.82 -15.75
N VAL A 207 -3.53 -8.88 -15.98
CA VAL A 207 -2.68 -8.99 -17.17
C VAL A 207 -3.50 -9.13 -18.44
N ALA A 208 -4.59 -9.91 -18.40
CA ALA A 208 -5.48 -10.06 -19.55
C ALA A 208 -6.19 -8.75 -19.89
N MET A 209 -6.65 -8.00 -18.88
CA MET A 209 -7.30 -6.70 -19.09
C MET A 209 -6.34 -5.67 -19.68
N ASN A 210 -5.13 -5.57 -19.14
CA ASN A 210 -4.08 -4.70 -19.65
C ASN A 210 -3.82 -4.92 -21.15
N LYS A 211 -3.72 -6.19 -21.60
CA LYS A 211 -3.58 -6.51 -23.03
C LYS A 211 -4.77 -6.07 -23.87
N ALA A 212 -5.97 -6.05 -23.30
CA ALA A 212 -7.19 -5.65 -23.99
C ALA A 212 -7.36 -4.13 -24.08
N THR A 213 -6.91 -3.38 -23.06
CA THR A 213 -7.02 -1.91 -23.02
C THR A 213 -5.81 -1.20 -23.63
N GLY A 214 -4.65 -1.87 -23.68
CA GLY A 214 -3.38 -1.27 -24.10
C GLY A 214 -2.72 -0.41 -23.02
N ASP A 215 -3.17 -0.51 -21.77
CA ASP A 215 -2.54 0.16 -20.64
C ASP A 215 -1.23 -0.53 -20.24
N ASP A 216 -0.36 0.13 -19.46
CA ASP A 216 0.92 -0.43 -18.97
C ASP A 216 0.90 -0.71 -17.46
N TYR A 217 -0.30 -0.93 -16.88
CA TYR A 217 -0.47 -1.18 -15.45
C TYR A 217 0.05 -2.57 -14.98
N ARG A 218 -0.12 -3.64 -15.76
CA ARG A 218 0.20 -5.01 -15.35
C ARG A 218 0.59 -5.90 -16.53
N THR A 219 1.86 -5.90 -16.89
CA THR A 219 2.38 -6.75 -17.98
C THR A 219 2.69 -8.19 -17.54
N GLN A 220 2.92 -8.40 -16.23
CA GLN A 220 3.20 -9.69 -15.62
C GLN A 220 2.39 -9.85 -14.32
N ALA A 221 1.93 -11.06 -14.00
CA ALA A 221 0.96 -11.26 -12.92
C ALA A 221 1.45 -10.78 -11.54
N GLY A 222 2.73 -11.05 -11.22
CA GLY A 222 3.35 -10.73 -9.93
C GLY A 222 3.97 -9.33 -9.83
N VAL A 223 3.71 -8.47 -10.82
CA VAL A 223 4.27 -7.12 -10.89
C VAL A 223 3.14 -6.16 -11.23
N ALA A 224 3.15 -4.94 -10.68
CA ALA A 224 2.24 -3.87 -11.08
C ALA A 224 3.00 -2.55 -11.23
N SER A 225 2.52 -1.68 -12.10
CA SER A 225 3.09 -0.36 -12.36
C SER A 225 2.02 0.71 -12.38
N GLY A 226 2.37 1.94 -12.00
CA GLY A 226 1.43 3.05 -12.05
C GLY A 226 0.27 2.97 -11.06
N VAL A 227 0.42 2.18 -9.99
CA VAL A 227 -0.51 2.20 -8.85
C VAL A 227 -0.47 3.58 -8.20
N MET A 228 -1.64 4.16 -7.91
CA MET A 228 -1.75 5.51 -7.37
C MET A 228 -2.73 5.56 -6.20
N VAL A 229 -2.57 6.55 -5.33
CA VAL A 229 -3.65 7.08 -4.48
C VAL A 229 -4.16 8.36 -5.14
N HIS A 230 -5.41 8.37 -5.59
CA HIS A 230 -6.00 9.50 -6.32
C HIS A 230 -7.49 9.65 -5.99
N VAL A 231 -8.19 10.61 -6.61
CA VAL A 231 -9.63 10.79 -6.39
C VAL A 231 -10.43 9.54 -6.78
N GLY A 232 -11.22 9.02 -5.86
CA GLY A 232 -12.11 7.88 -6.05
C GLY A 232 -13.57 8.31 -6.22
N GLY A 233 -14.42 7.31 -6.45
CA GLY A 233 -15.87 7.50 -6.44
C GLY A 233 -16.38 8.53 -7.45
N ASN A 234 -17.51 9.15 -7.12
CA ASN A 234 -18.05 10.30 -7.82
C ASN A 234 -17.13 11.52 -7.59
N PHE A 235 -16.76 12.19 -8.67
CA PHE A 235 -15.94 13.39 -8.66
C PHE A 235 -16.37 14.36 -9.77
N THR A 236 -15.86 15.58 -9.77
CA THR A 236 -16.10 16.57 -10.81
C THR A 236 -14.87 16.70 -11.70
N LYS A 237 -15.03 16.48 -13.00
CA LYS A 237 -14.01 16.64 -14.04
C LYS A 237 -14.36 17.77 -14.98
N LYS A 238 -13.53 18.83 -14.97
CA LYS A 238 -13.73 20.04 -15.79
C LYS A 238 -15.17 20.58 -15.66
N GLY A 239 -15.66 20.67 -14.42
CA GLY A 239 -17.02 21.13 -14.11
C GLY A 239 -18.15 20.12 -14.30
N ASN A 240 -17.88 18.92 -14.84
CA ASN A 240 -18.91 17.91 -15.10
C ASN A 240 -18.80 16.74 -14.11
N PRO A 241 -19.92 16.14 -13.65
CA PRO A 241 -19.90 14.91 -12.87
C PRO A 241 -19.19 13.79 -13.64
N ALA A 242 -18.35 13.04 -12.93
CA ALA A 242 -17.59 11.92 -13.43
C ALA A 242 -17.51 10.84 -12.35
N LEU A 243 -17.28 9.60 -12.77
CA LEU A 243 -17.16 8.46 -11.88
C LEU A 243 -15.79 7.79 -12.10
N ALA A 244 -15.02 7.67 -11.02
CA ALA A 244 -13.69 7.11 -11.06
C ALA A 244 -13.75 5.61 -11.35
N ALA A 245 -12.76 5.12 -12.07
CA ALA A 245 -12.52 3.70 -12.27
C ALA A 245 -11.10 3.38 -11.78
N SER A 246 -10.85 2.12 -11.44
CA SER A 246 -9.56 1.68 -10.93
C SER A 246 -9.18 0.34 -11.54
N GLU A 247 -7.93 0.24 -11.99
CA GLU A 247 -7.30 -1.05 -12.33
C GLU A 247 -6.37 -1.52 -11.20
N GLY A 248 -6.53 -0.99 -9.98
CA GLY A 248 -5.70 -1.33 -8.83
C GLY A 248 -5.13 -0.13 -8.08
N CYS A 249 -5.59 1.07 -8.42
CA CYS A 249 -5.35 2.28 -7.64
C CYS A 249 -6.29 2.37 -6.43
N PHE A 250 -5.88 3.19 -5.46
CA PHE A 250 -6.62 3.50 -4.25
C PHE A 250 -7.36 4.84 -4.41
N GLY A 251 -8.67 4.78 -4.60
CA GLY A 251 -9.48 5.97 -4.83
C GLY A 251 -9.96 6.60 -3.53
N VAL A 252 -9.49 7.79 -3.17
CA VAL A 252 -9.94 8.58 -2.01
C VAL A 252 -11.39 9.02 -2.19
N CYS A 253 -12.24 8.66 -1.24
CA CYS A 253 -13.64 9.02 -1.24
C CYS A 253 -14.03 9.80 0.01
N ASN A 254 -14.97 10.74 -0.13
CA ASN A 254 -15.68 11.33 0.99
C ASN A 254 -16.78 10.39 1.51
N THR A 255 -17.17 10.53 2.77
CA THR A 255 -18.36 9.87 3.32
C THR A 255 -19.60 10.36 2.57
N GLY A 256 -20.48 9.46 2.14
CA GLY A 256 -21.68 9.83 1.38
C GLY A 256 -21.41 10.19 -0.09
N ASN A 257 -20.25 9.81 -0.61
CA ASN A 257 -19.81 10.10 -1.96
C ASN A 257 -20.91 9.91 -3.01
N SER A 258 -21.20 10.98 -3.75
CA SER A 258 -22.28 11.04 -4.74
C SER A 258 -22.00 12.11 -5.79
N LYS A 259 -22.82 12.19 -6.83
CA LYS A 259 -22.70 13.24 -7.87
C LYS A 259 -22.82 14.66 -7.31
N THR A 260 -23.57 14.83 -6.22
CA THR A 260 -23.79 16.10 -5.53
C THR A 260 -22.82 16.35 -4.38
N ASP A 261 -22.08 15.33 -3.96
CA ASP A 261 -21.02 15.42 -2.96
C ASP A 261 -19.74 14.71 -3.47
N PRO A 262 -19.02 15.35 -4.42
CA PRO A 262 -17.88 14.76 -5.11
C PRO A 262 -16.60 14.76 -4.27
N SER A 263 -15.74 13.77 -4.48
CA SER A 263 -14.53 13.56 -3.68
C SER A 263 -13.36 14.53 -3.93
N ASN A 264 -13.49 15.53 -4.83
CA ASN A 264 -12.39 16.42 -5.20
C ASN A 264 -11.78 17.16 -3.99
N ALA A 265 -12.64 17.79 -3.17
CA ALA A 265 -12.20 18.58 -2.03
C ALA A 265 -11.52 17.70 -0.97
N THR A 266 -12.15 16.58 -0.63
CA THR A 266 -11.59 15.59 0.31
C THR A 266 -10.25 15.07 -0.18
N THR A 267 -10.15 14.69 -1.45
CA THR A 267 -8.88 14.22 -2.03
C THR A 267 -7.80 15.28 -1.90
N ASN A 268 -8.07 16.52 -2.31
CA ASN A 268 -7.08 17.60 -2.24
C ASN A 268 -6.68 17.94 -0.80
N ASN A 269 -7.63 17.95 0.13
CA ASN A 269 -7.34 18.20 1.55
C ASN A 269 -6.42 17.10 2.10
N VAL A 270 -6.73 15.83 1.81
CA VAL A 270 -5.90 14.70 2.22
C VAL A 270 -4.50 14.80 1.64
N MET A 271 -4.40 14.90 0.32
CA MET A 271 -3.11 14.91 -0.38
C MET A 271 -2.24 16.08 0.05
N ARG A 272 -2.80 17.29 0.12
CA ARG A 272 -2.05 18.47 0.56
C ARG A 272 -1.62 18.37 2.01
N SER A 273 -2.45 17.80 2.89
CA SER A 273 -2.07 17.57 4.29
C SER A 273 -0.84 16.67 4.36
N VAL A 274 -0.85 15.52 3.66
CA VAL A 274 0.27 14.59 3.64
C VAL A 274 1.52 15.21 3.00
N ILE A 275 1.38 15.88 1.85
CA ILE A 275 2.50 16.51 1.14
C ILE A 275 3.13 17.62 1.99
N ASN A 276 2.31 18.47 2.59
CA ASN A 276 2.81 19.53 3.46
C ASN A 276 3.47 18.97 4.71
N GLN A 277 2.96 17.86 5.24
CA GLN A 277 3.57 17.19 6.39
C GLN A 277 4.92 16.57 6.01
N ALA A 278 5.00 15.90 4.86
CA ALA A 278 6.25 15.35 4.33
C ALA A 278 7.31 16.44 4.12
N ALA A 279 6.92 17.62 3.65
CA ALA A 279 7.83 18.75 3.49
C ALA A 279 8.41 19.30 4.81
N LYS A 280 7.78 18.98 5.96
CA LYS A 280 8.28 19.37 7.30
C LYS A 280 9.23 18.35 7.90
N SER A 281 9.33 17.14 7.34
CA SER A 281 10.29 16.13 7.81
C SER A 281 11.68 16.72 7.83
N LYS A 282 12.39 16.55 8.93
CA LYS A 282 13.74 17.08 9.13
C LYS A 282 14.81 16.18 8.55
N THR A 283 14.56 14.87 8.50
CA THR A 283 15.55 13.89 8.04
C THR A 283 15.30 13.42 6.62
N ASN A 284 14.05 13.31 6.17
CA ASN A 284 13.74 12.95 4.79
C ASN A 284 12.66 13.86 4.14
N PRO A 285 13.00 15.14 3.87
CA PRO A 285 12.05 16.13 3.37
C PRO A 285 11.35 15.68 2.08
N GLY A 286 10.02 15.64 2.12
CA GLY A 286 9.17 15.31 0.98
C GLY A 286 8.95 13.80 0.75
N ARG A 287 9.60 12.92 1.53
CA ARG A 287 9.30 11.49 1.48
C ARG A 287 7.92 11.20 2.07
N ILE A 288 7.19 10.29 1.42
CA ILE A 288 5.89 9.80 1.89
C ILE A 288 5.95 8.28 1.83
N GLY A 289 5.79 7.64 2.98
CA GLY A 289 5.65 6.20 3.08
C GLY A 289 4.21 5.76 2.79
N VAL A 290 4.06 4.55 2.26
CA VAL A 290 2.76 3.89 2.11
C VAL A 290 2.89 2.45 2.58
N LYS A 291 2.02 2.06 3.52
CA LYS A 291 1.87 0.68 3.98
C LYS A 291 0.49 0.18 3.59
N ILE A 292 0.42 -1.00 2.97
CA ILE A 292 -0.86 -1.58 2.54
C ILE A 292 -1.06 -2.88 3.31
N GLU A 293 -2.10 -2.99 4.12
CA GLU A 293 -2.37 -4.26 4.79
C GLU A 293 -2.74 -5.33 3.76
N LYS A 294 -2.10 -6.49 3.86
CA LYS A 294 -2.43 -7.64 3.00
C LYS A 294 -3.83 -8.11 3.33
N ARG A 295 -4.71 -8.17 2.33
CA ARG A 295 -6.02 -8.82 2.49
C ARG A 295 -5.90 -10.32 2.32
N ASP A 296 -6.71 -11.05 3.08
CA ASP A 296 -6.96 -12.47 2.87
C ASP A 296 -7.65 -12.65 1.51
N LYS A 297 -7.00 -13.41 0.61
CA LYS A 297 -7.46 -13.62 -0.76
C LYS A 297 -8.88 -14.20 -0.81
N THR A 298 -9.26 -15.02 0.16
CA THR A 298 -10.60 -15.64 0.22
C THR A 298 -11.71 -14.63 0.49
N LYS A 299 -11.35 -13.44 1.00
CA LYS A 299 -12.27 -12.33 1.31
C LYS A 299 -12.28 -11.26 0.22
N ILE A 300 -11.45 -11.41 -0.82
CA ILE A 300 -11.42 -10.50 -1.96
C ILE A 300 -12.33 -11.10 -3.03
N PRO A 301 -13.38 -10.38 -3.46
CA PRO A 301 -14.21 -10.87 -4.57
C PRO A 301 -13.38 -10.91 -5.85
N ASP A 302 -13.28 -12.07 -6.50
CA ASP A 302 -12.57 -12.24 -7.78
C ASP A 302 -13.50 -11.90 -8.96
N LYS A 303 -14.61 -12.63 -9.10
CA LYS A 303 -15.64 -12.37 -10.11
C LYS A 303 -17.00 -12.10 -9.45
N VAL A 304 -17.64 -11.01 -9.85
CA VAL A 304 -18.91 -10.55 -9.30
C VAL A 304 -19.91 -10.40 -10.42
N LYS A 305 -21.11 -10.95 -10.24
CA LYS A 305 -22.24 -10.66 -11.14
C LYS A 305 -22.79 -9.28 -10.80
N VAL A 306 -22.76 -8.37 -11.78
CA VAL A 306 -23.34 -7.04 -11.70
C VAL A 306 -24.73 -7.12 -12.32
N ASN A 307 -25.76 -6.92 -11.49
CA ASN A 307 -27.17 -6.95 -11.88
C ASN A 307 -27.72 -5.54 -11.98
#